data_AF-A0A135L6T1-F1
#
_entry.id   AF-A0A135L6T1-F1
#
_cell.length_a   1.000
_cell.length_b   1.000
_cell.length_c   1.000
_cell.angle_alpha   90.00
_cell.angle_beta   90.00
_cell.angle_gamma   90.00
#
_symmetry.space_group_name_H-M   'P 1'
#
loop_
_entity.id
_entity.type
_entity.pdbx_description
1 polymer ?
#
loop_
_entity_poly.entity_id
_entity_poly.type
_entity_poly.pdbx_seq_one_letter_code
_entity_poly.pdbx_strand_id
1 'polypeptide(L)' 'MKEILLSLLTGGVVGFLFAFFKLPIPAPPALPGIMGIIGIFLGFKLFDWLF' A
#
# COMPACT_ATOMS: atom_id res chain seq x y z
N MET A 1 -9.50 -1.01 -13.31
CA MET A 1 -10.20 -2.06 -12.53
C MET A 1 -9.40 -3.36 -12.42
N LYS A 2 -8.99 -3.99 -13.54
CA LYS A 2 -8.16 -5.21 -13.50
C LYS A 2 -6.87 -5.03 -12.67
N GLU A 3 -6.18 -3.92 -12.89
CA GLU A 3 -4.94 -3.59 -12.16
C GLU A 3 -5.15 -3.47 -10.65
N ILE A 4 -6.24 -2.83 -10.19
CA ILE A 4 -6.57 -2.67 -8.77
C ILE A 4 -6.77 -4.04 -8.10
N LEU A 5 -7.49 -4.93 -8.78
CA LEU A 5 -7.74 -6.27 -8.25
C LEU A 5 -6.44 -7.10 -8.21
N LEU A 6 -5.63 -7.02 -9.27
CA LEU A 6 -4.34 -7.70 -9.34
C LEU A 6 -3.33 -7.17 -8.32
N SER A 7 -3.28 -5.85 -8.09
CA SER A 7 -2.40 -5.25 -7.09
C SER A 7 -2.82 -5.64 -5.67
N LEU A 8 -4.13 -5.68 -5.39
CA LEU A 8 -4.65 -6.13 -4.10
C LEU A 8 -4.31 -7.61 -3.85
N LEU A 9 -4.55 -8.48 -4.85
CA LEU A 9 -4.22 -9.90 -4.76
C LEU A 9 -2.71 -10.11 -4.56
N THR A 10 -1.89 -9.43 -5.36
CA THR A 10 -0.43 -9.53 -5.27
C THR A 10 0.07 -9.08 -3.90
N GLY A 11 -0.39 -7.92 -3.41
CA GLY A 11 -0.04 -7.43 -2.08
C GLY A 11 -0.49 -8.36 -0.96
N GLY A 12 -1.69 -8.92 -1.06
CA GLY A 12 -2.22 -9.89 -0.10
C GLY A 12 -1.41 -11.19 -0.07
N VAL A 13 -1.08 -11.75 -1.23
CA VAL A 13 -0.25 -12.97 -1.35
C VAL A 13 1.16 -12.72 -0.81
N VAL A 14 1.79 -11.60 -1.17
CA VAL A 14 3.12 -11.23 -0.66
C VAL A 14 3.09 -11.06 0.85
N GLY A 15 2.12 -10.32 1.40
CA GLY A 15 1.97 -10.14 2.84
C GLY A 15 1.76 -11.46 3.58
N PHE A 16 0.91 -12.33 3.04
CA PHE A 16 0.66 -13.66 3.60
C PHE A 16 1.94 -14.52 3.63
N LEU A 17 2.67 -14.59 2.51
CA LEU A 17 3.89 -15.40 2.42
C LEU A 17 4.97 -14.89 3.39
N PHE A 18 5.17 -13.57 3.49
CA PHE A 18 6.13 -13.00 4.42
C PHE A 18 5.77 -13.28 5.88
N ALA A 19 4.49 -13.15 6.24
CA ALA A 19 4.01 -13.52 7.57
C ALA A 19 4.20 -15.03 7.84
N PHE A 20 3.87 -15.88 6.87
CA PHE A 20 3.99 -17.34 6.97
C PHE A 20 5.44 -17.79 7.20
N PHE A 21 6.39 -17.22 6.46
CA PHE A 21 7.82 -17.49 6.61
C PHE A 21 8.51 -16.66 7.71
N LYS A 22 7.76 -15.84 8.46
CA LYS A 22 8.28 -14.92 9.50
C LYS A 22 9.39 -13.99 8.99
N LEU A 23 9.29 -13.57 7.74
CA LEU A 23 10.22 -12.64 7.11
C LEU A 23 9.85 -11.20 7.49
N PRO A 24 10.84 -10.28 7.57
CA PRO A 24 10.54 -8.86 7.72
C PRO A 24 9.72 -8.39 6.52
N ILE A 25 8.55 -7.80 6.77
CA ILE A 25 7.66 -7.39 5.69
C ILE A 25 8.29 -6.22 4.90
N PRO A 26 8.11 -6.17 3.56
CA PRO A 26 8.67 -5.10 2.74
C PRO A 26 7.84 -3.81 2.77
N ALA A 27 6.54 -3.93 3.12
CA ALA A 27 5.62 -2.81 3.24
C ALA A 27 5.73 -2.12 4.62
N PRO A 28 5.21 -0.89 4.80
CA PRO A 28 5.19 -0.25 6.11
C PRO A 28 4.48 -1.14 7.15
N PRO A 29 5.16 -1.51 8.26
CA PRO A 29 4.65 -2.52 9.21
C PRO A 29 3.59 -1.99 10.18
N ALA A 30 3.39 -0.67 10.23
CA ALA A 30 2.51 -0.05 11.20
C ALA A 30 1.50 0.88 10.52
N LEU A 31 0.33 1.02 11.15
CA LEU A 31 -0.74 1.92 10.70
C LEU A 31 -0.23 3.34 10.40
N PRO A 32 0.65 3.98 11.20
CA PRO A 32 1.19 5.29 10.87
C PRO A 32 1.91 5.36 9.51
N GLY A 33 2.65 4.32 9.13
CA GLY A 33 3.33 4.26 7.84
C GLY A 33 2.35 4.16 6.67
N ILE A 34 1.28 3.38 6.85
CA ILE A 34 0.19 3.27 5.85
C ILE A 34 -0.53 4.61 5.70
N MET A 35 -0.83 5.28 6.82
CA MET A 35 -1.46 6.61 6.79
C MET A 35 -0.58 7.64 6.09
N GLY A 36 0.74 7.56 6.22
CA GLY A 36 1.69 8.40 5.48
C GLY A 36 1.56 8.23 3.96
N ILE A 37 1.51 6.99 3.45
CA ILE A 37 1.34 6.71 2.01
C ILE A 37 -0.01 7.27 1.50
N ILE A 38 -1.09 7.06 2.27
CA ILE A 38 -2.41 7.61 1.92
C ILE A 38 -2.35 9.14 1.86
N GLY A 39 -1.74 9.78 2.86
CA GLY A 39 -1.58 11.24 2.91
C GLY A 39 -0.80 11.79 1.70
N ILE A 40 0.28 11.11 1.29
CA ILE A 40 1.07 11.49 0.10
C ILE A 40 0.20 11.43 -1.16
N PHE A 41 -0.55 10.35 -1.36
CA PHE A 41 -1.41 10.20 -2.54
C PHE A 41 -2.54 11.24 -2.56
N LEU A 42 -3.20 11.47 -1.43
CA LEU A 42 -4.26 12.47 -1.31
C LEU A 42 -3.72 13.88 -1.52
N GLY A 43 -2.55 14.20 -0.97
CA GLY A 43 -1.88 15.49 -1.18
C GLY A 43 -1.56 15.73 -2.65
N PHE A 44 -1.02 14.73 -3.35
CA PHE A 44 -0.80 14.78 -4.79
C PHE A 44 -2.09 15.01 -5.58
N LYS A 45 -3.15 14.24 -5.28
CA LYS A 45 -4.45 14.41 -5.94
C LYS A 45 -5.11 15.76 -5.64
N LEU A 46 -4.91 16.29 -4.45
CA LEU A 46 -5.39 17.63 -4.10
C LEU A 46 -4.65 18.70 -4.89
N PHE A 47 -3.34 18.56 -5.07
CA PHE A 47 -2.54 19.47 -5.91
C PHE A 47 -3.01 19.44 -7.37
N ASP A 48 -3.12 18.24 -7.98
CA ASP A 48 -3.65 18.04 -9.34
C ASP A 48 -5.06 18.61 -9.55
N TRP A 49 -5.85 18.74 -8.47
CA TRP A 49 -7.21 19.28 -8.55
C TRP A 49 -7.23 20.81 -8.44
N LEU A 50 -6.28 21.40 -7.73
CA LEU A 50 -6.21 22.84 -7.50
C LEU A 50 -5.44 23.60 -8.59
N PHE A 51 -4.50 22.94 -9.27
CA PHE A 51 -3.62 23.51 -10.30
C PHE A 51 -3.70 22.69 -11.58
#